data_AF-A0ABC8LW06-F1
#
_entry.id   AF-A0ABC8LW06-F1
#
_cell.length_a   1.000
_cell.length_b   1.000
_cell.length_c   1.000
_cell.angle_alpha   90.00
_cell.angle_beta   90.00
_cell.angle_gamma   90.00
#
_symmetry.space_group_name_H-M   'P 1'
#
loop_
_entity.id
_entity.type
_entity.pdbx_description
1 polymer ?
#
loop_
_entity_poly.entity_id
_entity_poly.type
_entity_poly.pdbx_seq_one_letter_code
_entity_poly.pdbx_strand_id
1 'polypeptide(L)'
;MITAGERFCGEYWSKLRVKDPSLEEEDLLRYCFSSAYIVSLLHDTLGVPLDDERVGFANQAGDDIPLDWALGAFILQTEASISQHASSSHLHWFYALFGHDSRTLLYFIGVPIIMTVLVCLISKWRKPQLKTIYDLEKGRYIVSRLR
;
A
#
# COMPACT_ATOMS: atom_id res chain seq x y z
N MET A 1 -2.79 38.89 -12.44
CA MET A 1 -3.87 38.79 -11.41
C MET A 1 -4.43 40.15 -11.00
N ILE A 2 -3.60 41.18 -10.84
CA ILE A 2 -4.03 42.54 -10.44
C ILE A 2 -5.12 43.12 -11.36
N THR A 3 -5.01 42.90 -12.67
CA THR A 3 -5.96 43.44 -13.67
C THR A 3 -7.41 42.95 -13.48
N ALA A 4 -7.60 41.72 -12.98
CA ALA A 4 -8.95 41.22 -12.71
C ALA A 4 -9.56 41.94 -11.50
N GLY A 5 -8.77 42.15 -10.44
CA GLY A 5 -9.22 42.92 -9.28
C GLY A 5 -9.55 44.37 -9.61
N GLU A 6 -8.71 45.04 -10.41
CA GLU A 6 -8.99 46.40 -10.88
C GLU A 6 -10.29 46.49 -11.68
N ARG A 7 -10.58 45.49 -12.53
CA ARG A 7 -11.84 45.43 -13.28
C ARG A 7 -13.06 45.32 -12.36
N PHE A 8 -13.05 44.37 -11.42
CA PHE A 8 -14.22 44.13 -10.57
C PHE A 8 -14.40 45.17 -9.46
N CYS A 9 -13.32 45.80 -8.99
CA CYS A 9 -13.39 46.85 -7.97
C CYS A 9 -13.59 48.26 -8.56
N GLY A 10 -13.12 48.51 -9.79
CA GLY A 10 -13.14 49.82 -10.42
C GLY A 10 -14.41 50.13 -11.23
N GLU A 11 -15.27 49.14 -11.48
CA GLU A 11 -16.50 49.31 -12.24
C GLU A 11 -17.75 49.41 -11.36
N TYR A 12 -18.75 50.15 -11.84
CA TYR A 12 -20.06 50.20 -11.19
C TYR A 12 -20.79 48.87 -11.33
N TRP A 13 -21.48 48.49 -10.26
CA TRP A 13 -22.30 47.28 -10.18
C TRP A 13 -23.24 47.06 -11.36
N SER A 14 -23.96 48.12 -11.76
CA SER A 14 -24.91 48.08 -12.88
C SER A 14 -24.24 47.71 -14.21
N LYS A 15 -22.97 48.06 -14.40
CA LYS A 15 -22.19 47.78 -15.59
C LYS A 15 -21.62 46.36 -15.57
N LEU A 16 -21.16 45.89 -14.40
CA LEU A 16 -20.65 44.53 -14.21
C LEU A 16 -21.74 43.50 -14.47
N ARG A 17 -22.95 43.71 -13.94
CA ARG A 17 -24.08 42.78 -14.13
C ARG A 17 -24.49 42.61 -15.60
N VAL A 18 -24.32 43.66 -16.41
CA VAL A 18 -24.60 43.60 -17.86
C VAL A 18 -23.46 42.90 -18.62
N LYS A 19 -22.21 43.08 -18.17
CA LYS A 19 -21.03 42.49 -18.81
C LYS A 19 -20.88 41.00 -18.53
N ASP A 20 -21.28 40.55 -17.34
CA ASP A 20 -21.04 39.20 -16.85
C ASP A 20 -22.37 38.52 -16.46
N PRO A 21 -23.31 38.31 -17.43
CA PRO A 21 -24.67 37.83 -17.14
C PRO A 21 -24.75 36.34 -16.78
N SER A 22 -23.68 35.58 -16.98
CA SER A 22 -23.59 34.15 -16.63
C SER A 22 -23.21 33.92 -15.17
N LEU A 23 -22.83 34.98 -14.44
CA LEU A 23 -22.46 34.90 -13.03
C LEU A 23 -23.68 35.21 -12.16
N GLU A 24 -23.87 34.41 -11.12
CA GLU A 24 -24.87 34.68 -10.10
C GLU A 24 -24.52 35.99 -9.36
N GLU A 25 -25.56 36.70 -8.93
CA GLU A 25 -25.42 38.03 -8.34
C GLU A 25 -24.57 37.99 -7.06
N GLU A 26 -24.76 36.97 -6.24
CA GLU A 26 -24.04 36.76 -4.98
C GLU A 26 -22.54 36.53 -5.20
N ASP A 27 -22.18 35.87 -6.30
CA ASP A 27 -20.79 35.63 -6.66
C ASP A 27 -20.16 36.91 -7.18
N LEU A 28 -20.85 37.63 -8.07
CA LEU A 28 -20.39 38.90 -8.65
C LEU A 28 -20.04 39.93 -7.56
N LEU A 29 -20.83 40.00 -6.48
CA LEU A 29 -20.56 40.88 -5.33
C LEU A 29 -19.23 40.56 -4.62
N ARG A 30 -18.78 39.30 -4.66
CA ARG A 30 -17.58 38.83 -3.95
C ARG A 30 -16.30 38.99 -4.77
N TYR A 31 -16.38 39.11 -6.10
CA TYR A 31 -15.19 39.10 -6.96
C TYR A 31 -14.19 40.22 -6.63
N CYS A 32 -14.65 41.44 -6.32
CA CYS A 32 -13.73 42.52 -5.96
C CYS A 32 -12.90 42.15 -4.72
N PHE A 33 -13.56 41.72 -3.64
CA PHE A 33 -12.87 41.32 -2.40
C PHE A 33 -12.01 40.07 -2.62
N SER A 34 -12.58 39.02 -3.21
CA SER A 34 -11.89 37.73 -3.41
C SER A 34 -10.66 37.87 -4.28
N SER A 35 -10.73 38.64 -5.37
CA SER A 35 -9.57 38.85 -6.26
C SER A 35 -8.44 39.63 -5.56
N ALA A 36 -8.76 40.71 -4.84
CA ALA A 36 -7.79 41.46 -4.07
C ALA A 36 -7.15 40.61 -2.96
N TYR A 37 -7.97 39.81 -2.27
CA TYR A 37 -7.52 38.90 -1.21
C TYR A 37 -6.60 37.79 -1.74
N ILE A 38 -6.92 37.17 -2.87
CA ILE A 38 -6.07 36.14 -3.47
C ILE A 38 -4.70 36.74 -3.86
N VAL A 39 -4.68 37.95 -4.41
CA VAL A 39 -3.43 38.64 -4.77
C VAL A 39 -2.59 38.94 -3.53
N SER A 40 -3.17 39.51 -2.47
CA SER A 40 -2.42 39.82 -1.24
C SER A 40 -1.97 38.56 -0.49
N LEU A 41 -2.79 37.50 -0.51
CA LEU A 41 -2.40 36.21 0.06
C LEU A 41 -1.18 35.63 -0.67
N LEU A 42 -1.21 35.59 -1.99
CA LEU A 42 -0.10 35.02 -2.78
C LEU A 42 1.15 35.89 -2.69
N HIS A 43 1.02 37.20 -2.94
CA HIS A 43 2.17 38.08 -3.04
C HIS A 43 2.69 38.54 -1.69
N ASP A 44 1.84 39.10 -0.84
CA ASP A 44 2.27 39.75 0.40
C ASP A 44 2.48 38.75 1.53
N THR A 45 1.66 37.69 1.58
CA THR A 45 1.72 36.68 2.66
C THR A 45 2.62 35.50 2.30
N LEU A 46 2.49 34.94 1.10
CA LEU A 46 3.26 33.76 0.66
C LEU A 46 4.54 34.13 -0.11
N GLY A 47 4.74 35.40 -0.46
CA GLY A 47 5.96 35.86 -1.14
C GLY A 47 6.08 35.43 -2.60
N VAL A 48 4.96 35.09 -3.25
CA VAL A 48 4.91 34.70 -4.67
C VAL A 48 5.02 35.95 -5.54
N PRO A 49 6.03 36.09 -6.41
CA PRO A 49 6.11 37.22 -7.34
C PRO A 49 4.88 37.32 -8.24
N LEU A 50 4.47 38.54 -8.59
CA LEU A 50 3.26 38.78 -9.41
C LEU A 50 3.36 38.21 -10.82
N ASP A 51 4.58 38.13 -11.31
CA ASP A 51 5.04 37.74 -12.64
C ASP A 51 5.68 36.34 -12.64
N ASP A 52 5.41 35.55 -11.59
CA ASP A 52 5.88 34.17 -11.48
C ASP A 52 5.07 33.23 -12.40
N GLU A 53 5.67 32.80 -13.51
CA GLU A 53 5.07 31.84 -14.45
C GLU A 53 4.89 30.44 -13.87
N ARG A 54 5.47 30.15 -12.68
CA ARG A 54 5.31 28.84 -12.03
C ARG A 54 3.92 28.61 -11.46
N VAL A 55 3.12 29.67 -11.28
CA VAL A 55 1.77 29.55 -10.72
C VAL A 55 0.74 29.46 -11.84
N GLY A 56 0.16 28.27 -12.00
CA GLY A 56 -0.98 28.02 -12.87
C GLY A 56 -2.30 27.92 -12.08
N PHE A 57 -3.40 28.32 -12.72
CA PHE A 57 -4.75 28.16 -12.19
C PHE A 57 -5.48 27.09 -13.00
N ALA A 58 -6.01 26.06 -12.33
CA ALA A 58 -6.75 24.98 -12.96
C ALA A 58 -7.85 24.50 -12.00
N ASN A 59 -9.01 24.18 -12.57
CA ASN A 59 -10.13 23.58 -11.83
C ASN A 59 -10.23 22.06 -12.06
N GLN A 60 -9.49 21.54 -13.05
CA GLN A 60 -9.58 20.15 -13.49
C GLN A 60 -8.19 19.60 -13.83
N ALA A 61 -8.03 18.28 -13.69
CA ALA A 61 -6.86 17.52 -14.10
C ALA A 61 -7.24 16.52 -15.21
N GLY A 62 -6.57 16.59 -16.36
CA GLY A 62 -6.88 15.74 -17.51
C GLY A 62 -8.29 16.00 -18.06
N ASP A 63 -8.99 14.92 -18.44
CA ASP A 63 -10.34 14.99 -19.01
C ASP A 63 -11.40 14.95 -17.89
N ASP A 64 -11.88 16.13 -17.49
CA ASP A 64 -13.06 16.36 -16.65
C ASP A 64 -12.99 15.87 -15.18
N ILE A 65 -11.79 15.66 -14.64
CA ILE A 65 -11.61 15.29 -13.22
C ILE A 65 -11.40 16.56 -12.40
N PRO A 66 -12.23 16.87 -11.38
CA PRO A 66 -12.04 18.05 -10.54
C PRO A 66 -10.70 17.99 -9.78
N LEU A 67 -9.93 19.07 -9.86
CA LEU A 67 -8.64 19.19 -9.19
C LEU A 67 -8.84 19.64 -7.74
N ASP A 68 -9.22 18.69 -6.88
CA ASP A 68 -9.50 18.94 -5.46
C ASP A 68 -8.76 17.95 -4.54
N TRP A 69 -8.66 18.32 -3.26
CA TRP A 69 -8.09 17.47 -2.21
C TRP A 69 -8.77 16.10 -2.10
N ALA A 70 -10.05 16.00 -2.50
CA ALA A 70 -10.81 14.75 -2.52
C ALA A 70 -10.20 13.70 -3.47
N LEU A 71 -9.64 14.13 -4.61
CA LEU A 71 -8.95 13.23 -5.53
C LEU A 71 -7.71 12.62 -4.88
N GLY A 72 -6.94 13.43 -4.15
CA GLY A 72 -5.78 12.94 -3.40
C GLY A 72 -6.16 11.95 -2.30
N ALA A 73 -7.23 12.24 -1.55
CA ALA A 73 -7.76 11.33 -0.53
C ALA A 73 -8.21 9.99 -1.13
N PHE A 74 -8.87 10.02 -2.29
CA PHE A 74 -9.30 8.82 -3.01
C PHE A 74 -8.11 7.94 -3.43
N ILE A 75 -7.04 8.55 -3.98
CA ILE A 75 -5.83 7.81 -4.36
C ILE A 75 -5.21 7.13 -3.14
N LEU A 76 -5.02 7.87 -2.04
CA LEU A 76 -4.43 7.32 -0.80
C LEU A 76 -5.27 6.16 -0.22
N GLN A 77 -6.59 6.29 -0.24
CA GLN A 77 -7.48 5.24 0.24
C GLN A 77 -7.47 4.00 -0.67
N THR A 78 -7.39 4.22 -1.98
CA THR A 78 -7.28 3.15 -2.98
C THR A 78 -5.96 2.38 -2.80
N GLU A 79 -4.83 3.06 -2.65
CA GLU A 79 -3.53 2.41 -2.40
C GLU A 79 -3.53 1.61 -1.07
N ALA A 80 -4.13 2.16 -0.02
CA ALA A 80 -4.29 1.47 1.26
C ALA A 80 -5.16 0.20 1.12
N SER A 81 -6.27 0.27 0.39
CA SER A 81 -7.12 -0.90 0.16
C SER A 81 -6.44 -1.97 -0.70
N ILE A 82 -5.72 -1.58 -1.75
CA ILE A 82 -4.98 -2.50 -2.61
C ILE A 82 -3.90 -3.23 -1.81
N SER A 83 -3.13 -2.51 -0.98
CA SER A 83 -2.09 -3.11 -0.15
C SER A 83 -2.66 -4.04 0.93
N GLN A 84 -3.81 -3.70 1.52
CA GLN A 84 -4.54 -4.61 2.42
C GLN A 84 -5.06 -5.87 1.71
N HIS A 85 -5.57 -5.74 0.49
CA HIS A 85 -5.99 -6.88 -0.32
C HIS A 85 -4.81 -7.75 -0.77
N ALA A 86 -3.67 -7.15 -1.12
CA ALA A 86 -2.46 -7.88 -1.48
C ALA A 86 -1.91 -8.67 -0.28
N SER A 87 -1.84 -8.03 0.89
CA SER A 87 -1.41 -8.70 2.13
C SER A 87 -2.40 -9.76 2.60
N SER A 88 -3.71 -9.53 2.49
CA SER A 88 -4.72 -10.55 2.78
C SER A 88 -4.70 -11.70 1.78
N SER A 89 -4.42 -11.46 0.49
CA SER A 89 -4.29 -12.52 -0.52
C SER A 89 -3.11 -13.45 -0.25
N HIS A 90 -2.00 -12.92 0.30
CA HIS A 90 -0.86 -13.72 0.73
C HIS A 90 -1.23 -14.61 1.94
N LEU A 91 -1.99 -14.10 2.91
CA LEU A 91 -2.51 -14.97 3.97
C LEU A 91 -3.61 -15.91 3.46
N HIS A 92 -4.40 -15.52 2.45
CA HIS A 92 -5.52 -16.30 1.94
C HIS A 92 -5.06 -17.59 1.25
N TRP A 93 -3.95 -17.60 0.50
CA TRP A 93 -3.43 -18.87 -0.05
C TRP A 93 -2.89 -19.78 1.06
N PHE A 94 -2.28 -19.22 2.10
CA PHE A 94 -1.90 -19.98 3.30
C PHE A 94 -3.17 -20.56 3.97
N TYR A 95 -4.19 -19.75 4.27
CA TYR A 95 -5.44 -20.25 4.84
C TYR A 95 -6.21 -21.19 3.91
N ALA A 96 -6.11 -21.08 2.59
CA ALA A 96 -6.71 -22.03 1.65
C ALA A 96 -5.96 -23.37 1.61
N LEU A 97 -4.62 -23.35 1.78
CA LEU A 97 -3.78 -24.54 1.88
C LEU A 97 -3.97 -25.27 3.23
N PHE A 98 -4.16 -24.50 4.32
CA PHE A 98 -4.29 -25.04 5.69
C PHE A 98 -5.75 -25.11 6.20
N GLY A 99 -6.71 -24.54 5.47
CA GLY A 99 -8.13 -24.45 5.86
C GLY A 99 -9.00 -25.58 5.31
N HIS A 100 -8.45 -26.48 4.48
CA HIS A 100 -9.10 -27.76 4.20
C HIS A 100 -8.98 -28.65 5.43
N ASP A 101 -10.13 -29.08 5.95
CA ASP A 101 -10.37 -30.03 7.05
C ASP A 101 -9.12 -30.47 7.81
N SER A 102 -9.07 -30.20 9.12
CA SER A 102 -7.94 -30.58 10.01
C SER A 102 -7.42 -32.02 9.80
N ARG A 103 -8.29 -32.94 9.37
CA ARG A 103 -7.96 -34.31 8.97
C ARG A 103 -7.02 -34.40 7.76
N THR A 104 -7.24 -33.63 6.70
CA THR A 104 -6.37 -33.61 5.52
C THR A 104 -4.95 -33.14 5.87
N LEU A 105 -4.81 -32.10 6.69
CA LEU A 105 -3.50 -31.66 7.18
C LEU A 105 -2.79 -32.72 8.02
N LEU A 106 -3.53 -33.38 8.92
CA LEU A 106 -3.00 -34.49 9.71
C LEU A 106 -2.50 -35.63 8.82
N TYR A 107 -3.16 -35.91 7.69
CA TYR A 107 -2.65 -36.90 6.74
C TYR A 107 -1.39 -36.39 6.00
N PHE A 108 -1.40 -35.16 5.48
CA PHE A 108 -0.26 -34.62 4.73
C PHE A 108 1.02 -34.49 5.56
N ILE A 109 0.92 -34.16 6.85
CA ILE A 109 2.08 -33.99 7.73
C ILE A 109 2.35 -35.28 8.53
N GLY A 110 1.30 -35.94 9.02
CA GLY A 110 1.43 -37.13 9.86
C GLY A 110 1.94 -38.35 9.11
N VAL A 111 1.46 -38.60 7.88
CA VAL A 111 1.90 -39.76 7.09
C VAL A 111 3.41 -39.73 6.77
N PRO A 112 4.02 -38.64 6.27
CA PRO A 112 5.47 -38.64 6.01
C PRO A 112 6.30 -38.76 7.30
N ILE A 113 5.85 -38.21 8.42
CA ILE A 113 6.52 -38.40 9.72
C ILE A 113 6.46 -39.87 10.14
N ILE A 114 5.30 -40.51 10.02
CA ILE A 114 5.15 -41.93 10.35
C ILE A 114 6.02 -42.78 9.43
N MET A 115 6.04 -42.50 8.12
CA MET A 115 6.84 -43.23 7.15
C MET A 115 8.35 -43.09 7.43
N THR A 116 8.81 -41.89 7.77
CA THR A 116 10.22 -41.66 8.13
C THR A 116 10.60 -42.39 9.42
N VAL A 117 9.74 -42.37 10.45
CA VAL A 117 9.94 -43.14 11.68
C VAL A 117 9.97 -44.63 11.39
N LEU A 118 9.08 -45.14 10.55
CA LEU A 118 9.03 -46.56 10.17
C LEU A 118 10.33 -46.98 9.48
N VAL A 119 10.81 -46.19 8.52
CA VAL A 119 12.09 -46.41 7.82
C VAL A 119 13.26 -46.35 8.80
N CYS A 120 13.27 -45.38 9.73
CA CYS A 120 14.29 -45.29 10.77
C CYS A 120 14.31 -46.51 11.70
N LEU A 121 13.13 -47.00 12.10
CA LEU A 121 13.01 -48.20 12.93
C LEU A 121 13.48 -49.44 12.17
N ILE A 122 13.04 -49.65 10.94
CA ILE A 122 13.48 -50.78 10.10
C ILE A 122 15.00 -50.73 9.89
N SER A 123 15.56 -49.55 9.62
CA SER A 123 17.01 -49.36 9.47
C SER A 123 17.77 -49.70 10.75
N LYS A 124 17.24 -49.33 11.93
CA LYS A 124 17.81 -49.71 13.22
C LYS A 124 17.69 -51.21 13.51
N TRP A 125 16.57 -51.84 13.16
CA TRP A 125 16.35 -53.28 13.33
C TRP A 125 17.24 -54.13 12.41
N ARG A 126 17.53 -53.62 11.20
CA ARG A 126 18.38 -54.31 10.23
C ARG A 126 19.88 -54.18 10.55
N LYS A 127 20.28 -53.25 11.42
CA LYS A 127 21.67 -53.10 11.87
C LYS A 127 21.87 -53.90 13.17
N PRO A 128 22.49 -55.10 13.14
CA PRO A 128 22.83 -55.79 14.37
C PRO A 128 23.85 -54.94 15.14
N GLN A 129 23.66 -54.80 16.45
CA GLN A 129 24.61 -54.11 17.32
C GLN A 129 25.93 -54.89 17.31
N LEU A 130 26.91 -54.43 16.55
CA LEU A 130 28.25 -55.00 16.52
C LEU A 130 28.98 -54.50 17.75
N LYS A 131 29.24 -55.38 18.71
CA LYS A 131 30.09 -55.05 19.85
C LYS A 131 31.53 -55.36 19.46
N THR A 132 32.32 -54.31 19.26
CA THR A 132 33.77 -54.40 19.06
C THR A 132 34.46 -54.41 20.42
N ILE A 133 35.04 -55.55 20.78
CA ILE A 133 35.84 -55.71 22.00
C ILE A 133 37.30 -55.83 21.58
N TYR A 134 38.19 -55.07 22.23
CA TYR A 134 39.63 -55.12 21.98
C TYR A 134 40.26 -56.18 22.89
N ASP A 135 40.85 -57.20 22.28
CA ASP A 135 41.55 -58.25 22.99
C ASP A 135 43.01 -57.79 23.20
N LEU A 136 43.32 -57.42 24.45
CA LEU A 136 44.63 -56.92 24.88
C LEU A 136 45.71 -58.02 24.84
N GLU A 137 45.35 -59.29 24.93
CA GLU A 137 46.31 -60.41 24.95
C GLU A 137 46.81 -60.74 23.54
N LYS A 138 45.93 -60.60 22.54
CA LYS A 138 46.25 -60.88 21.12
C LYS A 138 46.42 -59.64 20.24
N GLY A 139 46.28 -58.44 20.81
CA GLY A 139 46.46 -57.16 20.12
C GLY A 139 45.52 -56.95 18.93
N ARG A 140 44.31 -57.53 18.95
CA ARG A 140 43.37 -57.50 17.81
C ARG A 140 41.94 -57.16 18.25
N TYR A 141 41.20 -56.47 17.39
CA TYR A 141 39.76 -56.23 17.57
C TYR A 141 38.93 -57.45 17.17
N ILE A 142 38.05 -57.90 18.06
CA ILE A 142 37.05 -58.94 17.78
C ILE A 142 35.69 -58.27 17.62
N VAL A 143 35.08 -58.44 16.45
CA VAL A 143 33.73 -57.93 16.18
C VAL A 143 32.73 -59.06 16.43
N SER A 144 31.92 -58.94 17.48
CA SER A 144 30.90 -59.93 17.82
C SER A 144 29.50 -59.39 17.49
N ARG A 145 28.67 -60.20 16.82
CA ARG A 145 27.29 -59.86 16.50
C ARG A 145 26.40 -60.26 17.68
N LEU A 146 25.83 -59.27 18.38
CA LEU A 146 24.76 -59.54 19.35
C LEU A 146 23.51 -59.94 18.56
N ARG A 147 23.04 -61.17 18.74
CA ARG A 147 21.81 -61.69 18.15
C ARG A 147 20.62 -61.30 19.01
#